data_AF-A0A951VRM8-F1
#
_entry.id   AF-A0A951VRM8-F1
#
_cell.length_a   1.000
_cell.length_b   1.000
_cell.length_c   1.000
_cell.angle_alpha   90.00
_cell.angle_beta   90.00
_cell.angle_gamma   90.00
#
_symmetry.space_group_name_H-M   'P 1'
#
loop_
_entity.id
_entity.type
_entity.pdbx_description
1 polymer ?
#
loop_
_entity_poly.entity_id
_entity_poly.type
_entity_poly.pdbx_seq_one_letter_code
_entity_poly.pdbx_strand_id
1 'polypeptide(L)'
;MMWTATMVEERLREAAATLRHLPADRPRGFRSAMPAPVRSAQEAYGWHETRVRPAPPSPGAVDRLDEVLGWMGWLDEDQIRVLWARANGVPWRPICRRLGCGRTKAWQTWVAALVVLKVRLNEIAIGANLPLNSVNKTSTHGNHDGAMRAGNGATARPIADVTRVTSRRLSG
;
A
#
# COMPACT_ATOMS: atom_id res chain seq x y z
N MET A 1 15.08 -10.55 9.66
CA MET A 1 15.42 -9.14 9.35
C MET A 1 14.26 -8.26 9.77
N MET A 2 14.50 -7.08 10.36
CA MET A 2 13.43 -6.16 10.78
C MET A 2 13.13 -5.14 9.68
N TRP A 3 11.85 -5.01 9.33
CA TRP A 3 11.35 -4.07 8.35
C TRP A 3 11.15 -2.68 8.97
N THR A 4 11.73 -1.67 8.31
CA THR A 4 11.52 -0.25 8.65
C THR A 4 10.56 0.41 7.65
N ALA A 5 9.93 1.52 8.03
CA ALA A 5 8.99 2.22 7.15
C ALA A 5 9.65 2.69 5.83
N THR A 6 10.90 3.15 5.89
CA THR A 6 11.68 3.56 4.72
C THR A 6 11.96 2.40 3.78
N MET A 7 12.27 1.20 4.30
CA MET A 7 12.46 0.00 3.49
C MET A 7 11.17 -0.41 2.78
N VAL A 8 10.04 -0.34 3.48
CA VAL A 8 8.72 -0.61 2.89
C VAL A 8 8.43 0.40 1.78
N GLU A 9 8.73 1.69 1.99
CA GLU A 9 8.56 2.72 0.97
C GLU A 9 9.45 2.48 -0.26
N GLU A 10 10.72 2.15 -0.05
CA GLU A 10 11.64 1.82 -1.15
C GLU A 10 11.12 0.64 -1.97
N ARG A 11 10.64 -0.39 -1.28
CA ARG A 11 10.09 -1.58 -1.89
C ARG A 11 8.84 -1.30 -2.71
N LEU A 12 7.96 -0.44 -2.19
CA LEU A 12 6.78 0.04 -2.92
C LEU A 12 7.18 0.85 -4.18
N ARG A 13 8.20 1.70 -4.08
CA ARG A 13 8.69 2.52 -5.20
C ARG A 13 9.32 1.67 -6.29
N GLU A 14 10.11 0.68 -5.90
CA GLU A 14 10.69 -0.34 -6.79
C GLU A 14 9.57 -1.08 -7.54
N ALA A 15 8.58 -1.62 -6.81
CA ALA A 15 7.45 -2.32 -7.41
C ALA A 15 6.66 -1.44 -8.40
N ALA A 16 6.37 -0.19 -8.03
CA ALA A 16 5.71 0.76 -8.92
C ALA A 16 6.57 1.07 -10.17
N ALA A 17 7.89 1.12 -10.04
CA ALA A 17 8.80 1.27 -11.17
C ALA A 17 8.76 0.05 -12.10
N THR A 18 8.81 -1.16 -11.56
CA THR A 18 8.66 -2.41 -12.32
C THR A 18 7.35 -2.41 -13.12
N LEU A 19 6.23 -2.03 -12.49
CA LEU A 19 4.93 -1.99 -13.17
C LEU A 19 4.92 -1.04 -14.39
N ARG A 20 5.65 0.09 -14.32
CA ARG A 20 5.77 1.03 -15.46
C ARG A 20 6.58 0.47 -16.64
N HIS A 21 7.46 -0.51 -16.39
CA HIS A 21 8.27 -1.15 -17.44
C HIS A 21 7.56 -2.35 -18.06
N LEU A 22 6.55 -2.91 -17.39
CA LEU A 22 5.78 -4.00 -17.95
C LEU A 22 5.01 -3.51 -19.19
N PRO A 23 4.94 -4.31 -20.27
CA PRO A 23 4.03 -4.00 -21.35
C PRO A 23 2.61 -3.93 -20.79
N ALA A 24 1.84 -2.94 -21.22
CA ALA A 24 0.40 -3.01 -21.02
C ALA A 24 -0.09 -4.31 -21.66
N ASP A 25 -0.64 -5.21 -20.84
CA ASP A 25 -1.34 -6.39 -21.34
C ASP A 25 -2.65 -5.91 -21.95
N ARG A 26 -2.56 -5.48 -23.21
CA ARG A 26 -3.72 -5.22 -24.03
C ARG A 26 -4.00 -6.50 -24.80
N PRO A 27 -5.25 -6.97 -24.87
CA PRO A 27 -5.59 -8.04 -25.78
C PRO A 27 -5.05 -7.67 -27.15
N ARG A 28 -4.31 -8.60 -27.79
CA ARG A 28 -3.82 -8.38 -29.16
C ARG A 28 -5.02 -7.95 -29.99
N GLY A 29 -5.00 -6.70 -30.46
CA GLY A 29 -6.11 -6.15 -31.23
C GLY A 29 -6.39 -6.99 -32.48
N PHE A 30 -7.50 -6.70 -33.15
CA PHE A 30 -7.84 -7.33 -34.42
C PHE A 30 -6.66 -7.24 -35.40
N ARG A 31 -6.17 -8.40 -35.82
CA ARG A 31 -5.23 -8.51 -36.93
C ARG A 31 -6.07 -8.65 -38.20
N SER A 32 -5.82 -7.82 -39.20
CA SER A 32 -6.42 -8.04 -40.52
C SER A 32 -5.78 -9.28 -41.14
N ALA A 33 -6.60 -10.17 -41.72
CA ALA A 33 -6.11 -11.28 -42.54
C ALA A 33 -5.62 -10.80 -43.94
N MET A 34 -5.81 -9.53 -44.26
CA MET A 34 -5.33 -8.95 -45.52
C MET A 34 -3.79 -8.86 -45.53
N PRO A 35 -3.14 -9.21 -46.66
CA PRO A 35 -1.70 -9.05 -46.82
C PRO A 35 -1.30 -7.59 -46.63
N ALA A 36 -0.17 -7.36 -45.96
CA ALA A 36 0.44 -6.04 -45.96
C ALA A 36 0.82 -5.67 -47.41
N PRO A 37 0.61 -4.41 -47.84
CA PRO A 37 1.06 -3.95 -49.15
C PRO A 37 2.56 -4.24 -49.32
N VAL A 38 2.93 -4.91 -50.42
CA VAL A 38 4.33 -5.14 -50.77
C VAL A 38 4.98 -3.78 -51.07
N ARG A 39 5.95 -3.38 -50.25
CA ARG A 39 6.72 -2.14 -50.43
C ARG A 39 8.16 -2.46 -50.81
N SER A 40 8.75 -1.63 -51.65
CA SER A 40 10.16 -1.77 -52.00
C SER A 40 11.06 -1.44 -50.80
N ALA A 41 12.28 -2.01 -50.76
CA ALA A 41 13.22 -1.81 -49.65
C ALA A 41 13.58 -0.33 -49.42
N GLN A 42 13.56 0.49 -50.49
CA GLN A 42 13.81 1.93 -50.43
C GLN A 42 12.65 2.73 -49.82
N GLU A 43 11.41 2.24 -49.97
CA GLU A 43 10.21 2.86 -49.39
C GLU A 43 9.96 2.43 -47.94
N ALA A 44 10.56 1.33 -47.49
CA ALA A 44 10.38 0.79 -46.14
C ALA A 44 11.20 1.54 -45.06
N TYR A 45 12.32 2.15 -45.43
CA TYR A 45 13.17 2.89 -44.51
C TYR A 45 12.49 4.19 -44.04
N GLY A 46 12.23 4.30 -42.72
CA GLY A 46 11.68 5.51 -42.10
C GLY A 46 10.15 5.59 -42.01
N TRP A 47 9.41 4.60 -42.50
CA TRP A 47 7.94 4.61 -42.47
C TRP A 47 7.34 4.37 -41.07
N HIS A 48 8.09 3.73 -40.18
CA HIS A 48 7.70 3.54 -38.80
C HIS A 48 8.68 4.25 -37.89
N GLU A 49 8.16 5.19 -37.11
CA GLU A 49 8.88 5.78 -35.99
C GLU A 49 9.36 4.63 -35.08
N THR A 50 10.68 4.53 -34.87
CA THR A 50 11.24 3.46 -34.03
C THR A 50 10.82 3.74 -32.60
N ARG A 51 9.71 3.12 -32.19
CA ARG A 51 9.24 3.19 -30.80
C ARG A 51 10.21 2.38 -29.94
N VAL A 52 11.16 3.07 -29.33
CA VAL A 52 12.08 2.48 -28.35
C VAL A 52 11.25 1.99 -27.17
N ARG A 53 11.14 0.67 -27.04
CA ARG A 53 10.45 0.05 -25.90
C ARG A 53 11.45 -0.03 -24.73
N PRO A 54 11.05 0.35 -23.50
CA PRO A 54 11.89 0.12 -22.33
C PRO A 54 12.20 -1.38 -22.21
N ALA A 55 13.43 -1.69 -21.76
CA ALA A 55 13.85 -3.06 -21.54
C ALA A 55 12.89 -3.75 -20.55
N PRO A 56 12.54 -5.04 -20.78
CA PRO A 56 11.76 -5.80 -19.82
C PRO A 56 12.42 -5.78 -18.43
N PRO A 57 11.64 -5.71 -17.34
CA PRO A 57 12.20 -5.81 -16.00
C PRO A 57 12.85 -7.18 -15.77
N SER A 58 13.82 -7.23 -14.85
CA SER A 58 14.43 -8.51 -14.46
C SER A 58 13.40 -9.41 -13.76
N PRO A 59 13.49 -10.75 -13.89
CA PRO A 59 12.56 -11.68 -13.24
C PRO A 59 12.45 -11.43 -11.73
N GLY A 60 13.59 -11.24 -11.06
CA GLY A 60 13.59 -10.92 -9.64
C GLY A 60 12.91 -9.59 -9.28
N ALA A 61 12.80 -8.62 -10.19
CA ALA A 61 12.02 -7.40 -9.94
C ALA A 61 10.50 -7.66 -10.02
N VAL A 62 10.08 -8.64 -10.81
CA VAL A 62 8.69 -9.10 -10.92
C VAL A 62 8.29 -9.85 -9.65
N ASP A 63 9.13 -10.79 -9.17
CA ASP A 63 8.84 -11.52 -7.92
C ASP A 63 8.65 -10.56 -6.73
N ARG A 64 9.43 -9.47 -6.71
CA ARG A 64 9.38 -8.44 -5.66
C ARG A 64 8.17 -7.53 -5.80
N LEU A 65 7.69 -7.31 -7.04
CA LEU A 65 6.40 -6.68 -7.29
C LEU A 65 5.27 -7.57 -6.78
N ASP A 66 5.29 -8.86 -7.05
CA ASP A 66 4.25 -9.81 -6.62
C ASP A 66 4.16 -9.90 -5.09
N GLU A 67 5.31 -9.89 -4.41
CA GLU A 67 5.38 -9.77 -2.94
C GLU A 67 4.61 -8.54 -2.44
N VAL A 68 4.87 -7.36 -3.03
CA VAL A 68 4.21 -6.10 -2.67
C VAL A 68 2.72 -6.12 -2.97
N LEU A 69 2.31 -6.72 -4.10
CA LEU A 69 0.90 -6.88 -4.43
C LEU A 69 0.18 -7.76 -3.40
N GLY A 70 0.84 -8.80 -2.89
CA GLY A 70 0.32 -9.63 -1.80
C GLY A 70 0.05 -8.83 -0.52
N TRP A 71 0.89 -7.83 -0.21
CA TRP A 71 0.71 -7.00 0.99
C TRP A 71 -0.55 -6.13 0.93
N MET A 72 -1.04 -5.78 -0.27
CA MET A 72 -2.23 -4.95 -0.43
C MET A 72 -3.48 -5.59 0.20
N GLY A 73 -3.51 -6.92 0.34
CA GLY A 73 -4.62 -7.63 0.98
C GLY A 73 -4.78 -7.34 2.48
N TRP A 74 -3.81 -6.70 3.13
CA TRP A 74 -3.91 -6.33 4.56
C TRP A 74 -4.45 -4.93 4.80
N LEU A 75 -4.74 -4.17 3.74
CA LEU A 75 -5.07 -2.75 3.80
C LEU A 75 -6.49 -2.49 3.31
N ASP A 76 -7.06 -1.40 3.79
CA ASP A 76 -8.34 -0.89 3.28
C ASP A 76 -8.17 -0.29 1.88
N GLU A 77 -9.27 -0.22 1.12
CA GLU A 77 -9.24 0.27 -0.27
C GLU A 77 -8.65 1.69 -0.39
N ASP A 78 -9.04 2.61 0.48
CA ASP A 78 -8.51 3.98 0.49
C ASP A 78 -7.01 4.01 0.83
N GLN A 79 -6.56 3.12 1.71
CA GLN A 79 -5.15 2.98 2.04
C GLN A 79 -4.37 2.50 0.82
N ILE A 80 -4.85 1.47 0.13
CA ILE A 80 -4.23 0.95 -1.11
C ILE A 80 -4.11 2.06 -2.16
N ARG A 81 -5.19 2.82 -2.38
CA ARG A 81 -5.24 3.91 -3.37
C ARG A 81 -4.22 5.02 -3.08
N VAL A 82 -4.15 5.47 -1.82
CA VAL A 82 -3.14 6.46 -1.40
C VAL A 82 -1.75 5.86 -1.56
N LEU A 83 -1.59 4.61 -1.14
CA LEU A 83 -0.30 3.93 -1.09
C LEU A 83 0.32 3.83 -2.48
N TRP A 84 -0.47 3.32 -3.44
CA TRP A 84 -0.03 3.17 -4.81
C TRP A 84 0.20 4.50 -5.52
N ALA A 85 -0.62 5.51 -5.24
CA ALA A 85 -0.41 6.84 -5.80
C ALA A 85 0.90 7.46 -5.32
N ARG A 86 1.24 7.29 -4.04
CA ARG A 86 2.51 7.78 -3.47
C ARG A 86 3.71 7.00 -4.00
N ALA A 87 3.61 5.67 -4.15
CA ALA A 87 4.65 4.83 -4.76
C ALA A 87 4.95 5.24 -6.21
N ASN A 88 3.94 5.71 -6.95
CA ASN A 88 4.09 6.25 -8.30
C ASN A 88 4.56 7.72 -8.35
N GLY A 89 4.89 8.33 -7.21
CA GLY A 89 5.37 9.71 -7.15
C GLY A 89 4.29 10.77 -7.43
N VAL A 90 3.00 10.42 -7.32
CA VAL A 90 1.91 11.37 -7.55
C VAL A 90 1.91 12.43 -6.43
N PRO A 91 1.78 13.73 -6.75
CA PRO A 91 1.69 14.78 -5.74
C PRO A 91 0.38 14.68 -4.96
N TRP A 92 0.36 15.22 -3.73
CA TRP A 92 -0.80 15.13 -2.83
C TRP A 92 -2.10 15.74 -3.38
N ARG A 93 -2.03 16.84 -4.15
CA ARG A 93 -3.22 17.55 -4.65
C ARG A 93 -4.12 16.65 -5.52
N PRO A 94 -3.61 15.94 -6.55
CA PRO A 94 -4.39 14.95 -7.30
C PRO A 94 -4.94 13.81 -6.43
N ILE A 95 -4.16 13.31 -5.47
CA ILE A 95 -4.58 12.21 -4.59
C ILE A 95 -5.82 12.61 -3.78
N CYS A 96 -5.76 13.79 -3.14
CA CYS A 96 -6.88 14.34 -2.37
C CYS A 96 -8.14 14.51 -3.23
N ARG A 97 -7.99 15.00 -4.47
CA ARG A 97 -9.11 15.16 -5.41
C ARG A 97 -9.75 13.82 -5.80
N ARG A 98 -8.94 12.78 -6.04
CA ARG A 98 -9.43 11.44 -6.42
C ARG A 98 -10.16 10.73 -5.28
N LEU A 99 -9.73 10.98 -4.03
CA LEU A 99 -10.30 10.35 -2.84
C LEU A 99 -11.41 11.16 -2.17
N GLY A 100 -11.65 12.40 -2.62
CA GLY A 100 -12.62 13.29 -1.99
C GLY A 100 -12.27 13.68 -0.55
N CYS A 101 -10.99 13.63 -0.17
CA CYS A 101 -10.54 13.86 1.21
C CYS A 101 -9.56 15.03 1.33
N GLY A 102 -9.48 15.62 2.54
CA GLY A 102 -8.53 16.70 2.84
C GLY A 102 -7.08 16.22 2.92
N ARG A 103 -6.12 17.14 2.73
CA ARG A 103 -4.68 16.83 2.73
C ARG A 103 -4.20 16.12 4.00
N THR A 104 -4.65 16.56 5.17
CA THR A 104 -4.26 15.95 6.45
C THR A 104 -4.75 14.51 6.55
N LYS A 105 -5.99 14.24 6.14
CA LYS A 105 -6.55 12.88 6.12
C LYS A 105 -5.78 11.98 5.16
N ALA A 106 -5.49 12.44 3.94
CA ALA A 106 -4.71 11.68 2.97
C ALA A 106 -3.31 11.29 3.51
N TRP A 107 -2.64 12.23 4.19
CA TRP A 107 -1.34 11.96 4.82
C TRP A 107 -1.45 10.97 5.98
N GLN A 108 -2.46 11.12 6.85
CA GLN A 108 -2.72 10.16 7.94
C GLN A 108 -3.00 8.75 7.41
N THR A 109 -3.82 8.62 6.37
CA THR A 109 -4.11 7.35 5.71
C THR A 109 -2.85 6.70 5.15
N TRP A 110 -1.95 7.47 4.53
CA TRP A 110 -0.65 6.98 4.07
C TRP A 110 0.23 6.48 5.22
N VAL A 111 0.34 7.26 6.31
CA VAL A 111 1.16 6.86 7.47
C VAL A 111 0.58 5.61 8.13
N ALA A 112 -0.74 5.53 8.30
CA ALA A 112 -1.41 4.36 8.84
C ALA A 112 -1.14 3.12 7.99
N ALA A 113 -1.24 3.23 6.67
CA ALA A 113 -0.93 2.14 5.73
C ALA A 113 0.51 1.61 5.91
N LEU A 114 1.50 2.51 6.00
CA LEU A 114 2.90 2.12 6.21
C LEU A 114 3.12 1.44 7.57
N VAL A 115 2.44 1.90 8.62
CA VAL A 115 2.53 1.29 9.95
C VAL A 115 1.95 -0.12 9.94
N VAL A 116 0.77 -0.32 9.33
CA VAL A 116 0.15 -1.65 9.19
C VAL A 116 1.09 -2.61 8.46
N LEU A 117 1.61 -2.20 7.30
CA LEU A 117 2.57 -3.00 6.53
C LEU A 117 3.81 -3.37 7.34
N LYS A 118 4.43 -2.37 7.97
CA LYS A 118 5.63 -2.57 8.79
C LYS A 118 5.37 -3.56 9.93
N VAL A 119 4.22 -3.47 10.62
CA VAL A 119 3.88 -4.40 11.70
C VAL A 119 3.69 -5.81 11.15
N ARG A 120 2.87 -5.99 10.12
CA ARG A 120 2.61 -7.32 9.52
C ARG A 120 3.86 -7.99 8.98
N LEU A 121 4.73 -7.24 8.31
CA LEU A 121 5.99 -7.79 7.79
C LEU A 121 6.94 -8.21 8.90
N ASN A 122 6.96 -7.48 10.02
CA ASN A 122 7.76 -7.87 11.17
C ASN A 122 7.19 -9.09 11.89
N GLU A 123 5.87 -9.21 12.01
CA GLU A 123 5.21 -10.41 12.55
C GLU A 123 5.57 -11.65 11.72
N ILE A 124 5.50 -11.56 10.39
CA ILE A 124 5.86 -12.66 9.47
C ILE A 124 7.35 -12.99 9.59
N ALA A 125 8.22 -11.97 9.66
CA ALA A 125 9.66 -12.18 9.79
C ALA A 125 10.07 -12.82 11.13
N ILE A 126 9.34 -12.53 12.22
CA ILE A 126 9.52 -13.18 13.52
C ILE A 126 8.97 -14.61 13.48
N GLY A 127 7.78 -14.80 12.92
CA GLY A 127 7.13 -16.11 12.79
C GLY A 127 7.95 -17.10 11.95
N ALA A 128 8.59 -16.63 10.88
CA ALA A 128 9.51 -17.43 10.06
C ALA A 128 10.80 -17.83 10.80
N ASN A 129 11.20 -17.06 11.82
CA ASN A 129 12.36 -17.35 12.67
C ASN A 129 12.00 -18.13 13.95
N LEU A 130 10.72 -18.45 14.18
CA LEU A 130 10.31 -19.21 15.35
C LEU A 130 10.52 -20.71 15.07
N PRO A 131 11.40 -21.41 15.81
CA PRO A 131 11.39 -22.87 15.76
C PRO A 131 10.02 -23.36 16.28
N LEU A 132 9.42 -24.32 15.58
CA LEU A 132 8.08 -24.91 15.78
C LEU A 132 7.85 -25.61 17.15
N ASN A 133 8.38 -25.09 18.26
CA ASN A 133 8.27 -25.75 19.57
C ASN A 133 8.13 -24.78 20.77
N SER A 134 7.18 -23.84 20.71
CA SER A 134 6.84 -23.00 21.88
C SER A 134 5.35 -23.00 22.26
N VAL A 135 4.49 -23.84 21.66
CA VAL A 135 3.03 -23.80 21.91
C VAL A 135 2.58 -24.78 23.01
N ASN A 136 3.47 -25.49 23.71
CA ASN A 136 3.08 -26.41 24.80
C ASN A 136 3.67 -26.06 26.17
N LYS A 137 3.22 -24.95 26.78
CA LYS A 137 3.11 -24.69 28.24
C LYS A 137 2.07 -23.54 28.37
N THR A 138 0.90 -23.62 28.99
CA THR A 138 0.49 -24.30 30.23
C THR A 138 -1.02 -24.57 30.24
N SER A 139 -1.43 -25.84 30.19
CA SER A 139 -2.58 -26.31 30.97
C SER A 139 -2.06 -26.73 32.34
N THR A 140 -2.64 -26.20 33.43
CA THR A 140 -2.59 -26.58 34.88
C THR A 140 -2.80 -25.26 35.65
N HIS A 141 -3.77 -24.98 36.53
CA HIS A 141 -4.78 -25.70 37.32
C HIS A 141 -5.80 -24.61 37.79
N GLY A 142 -7.11 -24.82 37.90
CA GLY A 142 -7.72 -25.16 39.19
C GLY A 142 -8.71 -24.10 39.74
N ASN A 143 -9.99 -24.33 39.46
CA ASN A 143 -11.23 -24.01 40.21
C ASN A 143 -11.19 -23.09 41.45
N HIS A 144 -12.05 -22.04 41.49
CA HIS A 144 -12.72 -21.59 42.73
C HIS A 144 -14.19 -21.22 42.45
N ASP A 145 -15.06 -21.79 43.27
CA ASP A 145 -16.51 -21.62 43.37
C ASP A 145 -16.98 -20.19 43.74
N GLY A 146 -18.29 -19.99 43.57
CA GLY A 146 -18.95 -18.69 43.50
C GLY A 146 -19.17 -17.89 44.79
N ALA A 147 -19.70 -16.68 44.61
CA ALA A 147 -20.35 -15.89 45.65
C ALA A 147 -21.31 -14.86 45.03
N MET A 148 -22.38 -14.59 45.76
CA MET A 148 -23.61 -13.91 45.39
C MET A 148 -23.56 -12.36 45.35
N ARG A 149 -24.51 -11.82 44.56
CA ARG A 149 -25.40 -10.63 44.74
C ARG A 149 -24.86 -9.25 45.16
N ALA A 150 -25.48 -8.28 44.45
CA ALA A 150 -26.07 -7.00 44.88
C ALA A 150 -25.28 -5.69 44.65
N GLY A 151 -25.98 -4.71 44.04
CA GLY A 151 -25.99 -3.33 44.57
C GLY A 151 -25.37 -2.21 43.73
N ASN A 152 -26.21 -1.56 42.93
CA ASN A 152 -26.50 -0.11 42.95
C ASN A 152 -25.43 0.95 42.57
N GLY A 153 -25.74 1.74 41.52
CA GLY A 153 -25.89 3.21 41.61
C GLY A 153 -24.69 4.14 41.32
N ALA A 154 -24.92 5.09 40.38
CA ALA A 154 -24.28 6.41 40.23
C ALA A 154 -22.77 6.41 39.84
N THR A 155 -22.19 7.32 39.04
CA THR A 155 -22.45 8.74 38.76
C THR A 155 -21.59 9.19 37.56
N ALA A 156 -21.98 10.28 36.90
CA ALA A 156 -21.20 11.02 35.89
C ALA A 156 -19.82 11.51 36.43
N ARG A 157 -18.81 12.00 35.69
CA ARG A 157 -18.71 12.92 34.52
C ARG A 157 -17.27 12.80 33.89
N PRO A 158 -16.65 13.82 33.25
CA PRO A 158 -16.25 13.79 31.83
C PRO A 158 -14.72 13.95 31.63
N ILE A 159 -14.26 14.01 30.38
CA ILE A 159 -12.93 14.60 30.08
C ILE A 159 -13.17 15.83 29.19
N ALA A 160 -13.04 17.01 29.81
CA ALA A 160 -13.07 18.32 29.17
C ALA A 160 -11.94 18.45 28.14
N ASP A 161 -12.23 18.97 26.94
CA ASP A 161 -11.98 20.36 26.53
C ASP A 161 -10.51 20.80 26.72
N VAL A 162 -9.70 20.62 25.68
CA VAL A 162 -8.48 21.41 25.47
C VAL A 162 -8.82 22.46 24.42
N THR A 163 -9.14 23.63 24.92
CA THR A 163 -9.63 24.79 24.19
C THR A 163 -8.57 25.40 23.27
N ARG A 164 -9.07 25.92 22.15
CA ARG A 164 -8.43 26.88 21.22
C ARG A 164 -7.76 28.06 21.94
N VAL A 165 -6.52 28.37 21.59
CA VAL A 165 -5.89 29.71 21.69
C VAL A 165 -4.90 29.80 20.52
N THR A 166 -5.21 30.44 19.39
CA THR A 166 -5.06 31.89 19.19
C THR A 166 -5.67 32.26 17.82
N SER A 167 -6.67 33.13 17.81
CA SER A 167 -7.09 33.87 16.62
C SER A 167 -7.47 35.28 17.06
N ARG A 168 -7.04 36.25 16.25
CA ARG A 168 -7.37 37.69 16.26
C ARG A 168 -6.55 38.47 17.31
N ARG A 169 -5.93 39.61 16.97
CA ARG A 169 -6.42 40.71 16.14
C ARG A 169 -5.32 41.77 16.00
N LEU A 170 -5.12 42.34 14.81
CA LEU A 170 -4.85 43.78 14.51
C LEU A 170 -5.23 43.94 13.01
N SER A 171 -6.40 44.50 12.67
CA SER A 171 -6.67 45.92 12.42
C SER A 171 -5.86 46.50 11.24
N GLY A 172 -6.58 46.78 10.15
CA GLY A 172 -6.14 47.33 8.87
C GLY A 172 -7.24 47.09 7.84
#